data_AF-A0A268TX85-F1
#
_entry.id   AF-A0A268TX85-F1
#
_cell.length_a   1.000
_cell.length_b   1.000
_cell.length_c   1.000
_cell.angle_alpha   90.00
_cell.angle_beta   90.00
_cell.angle_gamma   90.00
#
_symmetry.space_group_name_H-M   'P 1'
#
loop_
_entity.id
_entity.type
_entity.pdbx_description
1 polymer ?
#
loop_
_entity_poly.entity_id
_entity_poly.type
_entity_poly.pdbx_seq_one_letter_code
_entity_poly.pdbx_strand_id
1 'polypeptide(L)'
;MKPYNMAGYFSLALRLVVGWTYFSAFWRRTVLADKLNPEAAGYIGEKINHFLPHALWIQGMIEYFVTHASLLFVGVVFFTIVEGVVGLLLILGLFTRIMSIAAFILAFVILLGAGWMGSTCLDEWQIGILGMVGAIVIFFAGGGTIALDSLLLKSKALAKSKAFAWIASGELPLSVGGIKGFSIILAIIMVVLTLGTNQYFSGGVVGKLHNKTVHPHIMISKINMNSNALNFTIFRDEGPDTYGAFIVNISLYNASGTKVYELNQEALSKLPKEDIKNELLVKVHPGKHSLVAPLAARAALSLKSDVFASLPKGEYTLVITDISGASWKAKYDLH
;
A
#
# COMPACT_ATOMS: atom_id res chain seq x y z
N MET A 1 -14.75 -35.77 -24.22
CA MET A 1 -15.03 -34.68 -23.25
C MET A 1 -14.72 -33.37 -23.97
N LYS A 2 -15.68 -32.44 -24.12
CA LYS A 2 -15.44 -31.22 -24.92
C LYS A 2 -14.38 -30.33 -24.22
N PRO A 3 -13.49 -29.63 -24.94
CA PRO A 3 -12.36 -28.88 -24.35
C PRO A 3 -12.75 -27.87 -23.28
N TYR A 4 -13.95 -27.28 -23.37
CA TYR A 4 -14.45 -26.33 -22.35
C TYR A 4 -14.73 -26.98 -20.99
N ASN A 5 -14.99 -28.29 -20.93
CA ASN A 5 -15.11 -29.02 -19.67
C ASN A 5 -13.75 -29.22 -18.97
N MET A 6 -12.64 -29.01 -19.69
CA MET A 6 -11.27 -29.11 -19.13
C MET A 6 -10.74 -27.80 -18.57
N ALA A 7 -11.35 -26.65 -18.89
CA ALA A 7 -10.88 -25.35 -18.41
C ALA A 7 -10.83 -25.25 -16.88
N GLY A 8 -11.85 -25.79 -16.20
CA GLY A 8 -11.89 -25.86 -14.74
C GLY A 8 -10.80 -26.78 -14.15
N TYR A 9 -10.36 -27.81 -14.89
CA TYR A 9 -9.22 -28.64 -14.49
C TYR A 9 -7.89 -27.92 -14.70
N PHE A 10 -7.72 -27.22 -15.82
CA PHE A 10 -6.50 -26.46 -16.10
C PHE A 10 -6.30 -25.29 -15.14
N SER A 11 -7.39 -24.67 -14.69
CA SER A 11 -7.36 -23.57 -13.72
C SER A 11 -7.41 -24.05 -12.26
N LEU A 12 -7.52 -25.35 -11.98
CA LEU A 12 -7.68 -25.85 -10.60
C LEU A 12 -6.54 -25.40 -9.69
N ALA A 13 -5.28 -25.61 -10.13
CA ALA A 13 -4.11 -25.19 -9.37
C ALA A 13 -4.13 -23.68 -9.10
N LEU A 14 -4.44 -22.89 -10.14
CA LEU A 14 -4.55 -21.44 -10.03
C LEU A 14 -5.65 -21.02 -9.04
N ARG A 15 -6.82 -21.66 -9.08
CA ARG A 15 -7.94 -21.40 -8.15
C ARG A 15 -7.55 -21.69 -6.71
N LEU A 16 -6.91 -22.84 -6.45
CA LEU A 16 -6.50 -23.22 -5.10
C LEU A 16 -5.43 -22.28 -4.55
N VAL A 17 -4.43 -21.92 -5.36
CA VAL A 17 -3.32 -21.05 -4.94
C VAL A 17 -3.80 -19.62 -4.74
N VAL A 18 -4.58 -19.05 -5.67
CA VAL A 18 -5.19 -17.71 -5.50
C VAL A 18 -6.14 -17.70 -4.29
N GLY A 19 -6.91 -18.77 -4.08
CA GLY A 19 -7.73 -18.89 -2.89
C GLY A 19 -6.89 -18.89 -1.60
N TRP A 20 -5.76 -19.61 -1.59
CA TRP A 20 -4.85 -19.64 -0.45
C TRP A 20 -4.16 -18.30 -0.19
N THR A 21 -3.76 -17.54 -1.22
CA THR A 21 -3.10 -16.24 -1.01
C THR A 21 -4.00 -15.28 -0.22
N TYR A 22 -5.31 -15.26 -0.49
CA TYR A 22 -6.27 -14.47 0.27
C TYR A 22 -6.63 -15.11 1.63
N PHE A 23 -6.93 -16.41 1.66
CA PHE A 23 -7.29 -17.07 2.92
C PHE A 23 -6.15 -17.03 3.95
N SER A 24 -4.91 -17.16 3.49
CA SER A 24 -3.74 -17.07 4.35
C SER A 24 -3.55 -15.69 4.98
N ALA A 25 -4.04 -14.61 4.36
CA ALA A 25 -4.04 -13.28 4.96
C ALA A 25 -4.96 -13.24 6.19
N PHE A 26 -6.18 -13.77 6.06
CA PHE A 26 -7.09 -13.96 7.20
C PHE A 26 -6.47 -14.84 8.28
N TRP A 27 -5.96 -16.01 7.90
CA TRP A 27 -5.41 -16.99 8.84
C TRP A 27 -4.22 -16.43 9.63
N ARG A 28 -3.29 -15.73 8.95
CA ARG A 28 -2.12 -15.13 9.60
C ARG A 28 -2.49 -14.02 10.58
N ARG A 29 -3.55 -13.25 10.31
CA ARG A 29 -3.94 -12.09 11.11
C ARG A 29 -4.85 -12.43 12.29
N THR A 30 -5.44 -13.63 12.30
CA THR A 30 -6.43 -14.03 13.31
C THR A 30 -5.97 -15.23 14.13
N VAL A 31 -5.30 -16.21 13.52
CA VAL A 31 -4.92 -17.46 14.18
C VAL A 31 -3.44 -17.49 14.54
N LEU A 32 -2.57 -17.08 13.60
CA LEU A 32 -1.12 -17.20 13.81
C LEU A 32 -0.49 -16.01 14.54
N ALA A 33 -1.10 -14.83 14.45
CA ALA A 33 -0.63 -13.63 15.12
C ALA A 33 -1.79 -12.67 15.36
N ASP A 34 -1.71 -11.90 16.45
CA ASP A 34 -2.67 -10.84 16.75
C ASP A 34 -2.32 -9.56 15.98
N LYS A 35 -2.64 -9.55 14.68
CA LYS A 35 -2.32 -8.43 13.77
C LYS A 35 -3.48 -7.45 13.61
N LEU A 36 -4.62 -7.73 14.25
CA LEU A 36 -5.81 -6.86 14.22
C LEU A 36 -5.88 -5.94 15.45
N ASN A 37 -5.15 -6.24 16.53
CA ASN A 37 -5.08 -5.39 17.70
C ASN A 37 -4.30 -4.09 17.41
N PRO A 38 -4.92 -2.90 17.50
CA PRO A 38 -4.26 -1.61 17.25
C PRO A 38 -3.14 -1.26 18.23
N GLU A 39 -3.12 -1.88 19.41
CA GLU A 39 -2.10 -1.68 20.43
C GLU A 39 -0.91 -2.64 20.30
N ALA A 40 -1.06 -3.71 19.50
CA ALA A 40 -0.04 -4.71 19.32
C ALA A 40 0.99 -4.32 18.25
N ALA A 41 2.22 -4.78 18.43
CA ALA A 41 3.30 -4.53 17.48
C ALA A 41 3.02 -5.15 16.11
N GLY A 42 3.13 -4.32 15.07
CA GLY A 42 2.85 -4.71 13.69
C GLY A 42 1.36 -4.90 13.42
N TYR A 43 0.51 -4.10 14.07
CA TYR A 43 -0.86 -3.89 13.69
C TYR A 43 -0.97 -3.61 12.18
N ILE A 44 -1.85 -4.31 11.49
CA ILE A 44 -1.94 -4.22 10.02
C ILE A 44 -2.39 -2.83 9.54
N GLY A 45 -3.05 -2.03 10.38
CA GLY A 45 -3.39 -0.64 10.03
C GLY A 45 -2.17 0.24 9.77
N GLU A 46 -1.01 -0.06 10.37
CA GLU A 46 0.26 0.61 10.07
C GLU A 46 0.70 0.37 8.63
N LYS A 47 0.43 -0.83 8.08
CA LYS A 47 0.70 -1.11 6.66
C LYS A 47 -0.16 -0.27 5.72
N ILE A 48 -1.42 -0.01 6.08
CA ILE A 48 -2.27 0.89 5.29
C ILE A 48 -1.68 2.30 5.26
N ASN A 49 -1.05 2.75 6.35
CA ASN A 49 -0.31 3.99 6.38
C ASN A 49 0.87 4.00 5.40
N HIS A 50 1.62 2.90 5.32
CA HIS A 50 2.75 2.77 4.38
C HIS A 50 2.34 2.90 2.90
N PHE A 51 1.08 2.61 2.55
CA PHE A 51 0.60 2.74 1.17
C PHE A 51 0.45 4.20 0.72
N LEU A 52 0.31 5.14 1.66
CA LEU A 52 -0.06 6.53 1.38
C LEU A 52 0.84 7.30 0.38
N PRO A 53 2.18 7.27 0.45
CA PRO A 53 3.04 8.21 -0.30
C PRO A 53 2.86 8.23 -1.82
N HIS A 54 2.73 7.05 -2.45
CA HIS A 54 2.70 6.92 -3.91
C HIS A 54 1.52 6.06 -4.39
N ALA A 55 0.45 6.00 -3.59
CA ALA A 55 -0.78 5.35 -3.99
C ALA A 55 -1.37 6.01 -5.26
N LEU A 56 -1.74 5.19 -6.23
CA LEU A 56 -2.34 5.60 -7.48
C LEU A 56 -3.85 5.80 -7.29
N TRP A 57 -4.34 7.03 -7.53
CA TRP A 57 -5.76 7.45 -7.49
C TRP A 57 -6.48 7.37 -6.14
N ILE A 58 -5.99 6.58 -5.19
CA ILE A 58 -6.67 6.34 -3.90
C ILE A 58 -5.97 7.01 -2.69
N GLN A 59 -4.97 7.86 -2.93
CA GLN A 59 -4.18 8.50 -1.87
C GLN A 59 -5.04 9.25 -0.84
N GLY A 60 -5.97 10.10 -1.28
CA GLY A 60 -6.83 10.86 -0.36
C GLY A 60 -7.78 9.98 0.45
N MET A 61 -8.23 8.85 -0.13
CA MET A 61 -9.02 7.86 0.61
C MET A 61 -8.17 7.20 1.70
N ILE A 62 -6.94 6.76 1.38
CA ILE A 62 -6.01 6.17 2.36
C ILE A 62 -5.74 7.18 3.48
N GLU A 63 -5.43 8.43 3.15
CA GLU A 63 -5.20 9.50 4.13
C GLU A 63 -6.39 9.68 5.08
N TYR A 64 -7.61 9.68 4.54
CA TYR A 64 -8.82 9.73 5.34
C TYR A 64 -8.95 8.53 6.30
N PHE A 65 -8.69 7.31 5.83
CA PHE A 65 -8.71 6.13 6.69
C PHE A 65 -7.68 6.23 7.83
N VAL A 66 -6.43 6.56 7.53
CA VAL A 66 -5.34 6.54 8.54
C VAL A 66 -5.40 7.68 9.54
N THR A 67 -6.15 8.74 9.22
CA THR A 67 -6.47 9.83 10.16
C THR A 67 -7.70 9.53 11.03
N HIS A 68 -8.49 8.50 10.70
CA HIS A 68 -9.70 8.10 11.43
C HIS A 68 -9.56 6.67 11.97
N ALA A 69 -8.98 6.52 13.17
CA ALA A 69 -8.61 5.23 13.74
C ALA A 69 -9.75 4.19 13.83
N SER A 70 -10.97 4.63 14.21
CA SER A 70 -12.13 3.73 14.30
C SER A 70 -12.54 3.19 12.93
N LEU A 71 -12.56 4.04 11.91
CA LEU A 71 -12.88 3.66 10.54
C LEU A 71 -11.80 2.74 9.96
N LEU A 72 -10.52 3.04 10.21
CA LEU A 72 -9.41 2.17 9.81
C LEU A 72 -9.55 0.77 10.40
N PHE A 73 -9.82 0.66 11.71
CA PHE A 73 -9.98 -0.63 12.37
C PHE A 73 -11.13 -1.44 11.78
N VAL A 74 -12.30 -0.82 11.62
CA VAL A 74 -13.46 -1.47 10.99
C VAL A 74 -13.13 -1.91 9.57
N GLY A 75 -12.48 -1.04 8.79
CA GLY A 75 -12.05 -1.35 7.42
C GLY A 75 -11.09 -2.54 7.37
N VAL A 76 -10.07 -2.55 8.22
CA VAL A 76 -9.08 -3.64 8.33
C VAL A 76 -9.73 -4.98 8.68
N VAL A 77 -10.65 -4.99 9.66
CA VAL A 77 -11.38 -6.20 10.05
C VAL A 77 -12.26 -6.68 8.89
N PHE A 78 -12.99 -5.76 8.26
CA PHE A 78 -13.83 -6.06 7.10
C PHE A 78 -13.01 -6.66 5.95
N PHE A 79 -11.90 -6.03 5.55
CA PHE A 79 -11.01 -6.53 4.51
C PHE A 79 -10.48 -7.91 4.86
N THR A 80 -10.08 -8.13 6.11
CA THR A 80 -9.57 -9.44 6.57
C THR A 80 -10.63 -10.53 6.46
N ILE A 81 -11.88 -10.25 6.84
CA ILE A 81 -13.00 -11.19 6.68
C ILE A 81 -13.28 -11.47 5.20
N VAL A 82 -13.31 -10.42 4.35
CA VAL A 82 -13.55 -10.57 2.91
C VAL A 82 -12.45 -11.43 2.27
N GLU A 83 -11.18 -11.19 2.56
CA GLU A 83 -10.06 -12.01 2.09
C GLU A 83 -10.22 -13.48 2.52
N GLY A 84 -10.61 -13.71 3.79
CA GLY A 84 -10.88 -15.05 4.31
C GLY A 84 -12.01 -15.76 3.58
N VAL A 85 -13.15 -15.09 3.41
CA VAL A 85 -14.32 -15.66 2.71
C VAL A 85 -14.01 -15.92 1.25
N VAL A 86 -13.47 -14.93 0.52
CA VAL A 86 -13.12 -15.07 -0.89
C VAL A 86 -12.13 -16.19 -1.10
N GLY A 87 -11.07 -16.22 -0.28
CA GLY A 87 -10.04 -17.25 -0.35
C GLY A 87 -10.57 -18.65 -0.11
N LEU A 88 -11.36 -18.83 0.95
CA LEU A 88 -11.96 -20.12 1.30
C LEU A 88 -12.93 -20.60 0.22
N LEU A 89 -13.81 -19.72 -0.26
CA LEU A 89 -14.80 -20.08 -1.27
C LEU A 89 -14.15 -20.40 -2.63
N LEU A 90 -13.06 -19.72 -2.99
CA LEU A 90 -12.25 -20.11 -4.15
C LEU A 90 -11.60 -21.48 -3.97
N ILE A 91 -11.01 -21.79 -2.80
CA ILE A 91 -10.43 -23.12 -2.53
C ILE A 91 -11.48 -24.22 -2.76
N LEU A 92 -12.66 -24.04 -2.16
CA LEU A 92 -13.78 -24.98 -2.28
C LEU A 92 -14.41 -25.01 -3.68
N GLY A 93 -14.23 -23.95 -4.47
CA GLY A 93 -14.93 -23.77 -5.75
C GLY A 93 -16.42 -23.54 -5.55
N LEU A 94 -16.78 -22.70 -4.57
CA LEU A 94 -18.16 -22.28 -4.33
C LEU A 94 -18.34 -20.83 -4.78
N PHE A 95 -19.34 -20.58 -5.60
CA PHE A 95 -19.59 -19.29 -6.24
C PHE A 95 -18.36 -18.77 -6.97
N THR A 96 -17.72 -19.65 -7.75
CA THR A 96 -16.36 -19.45 -8.29
C THR A 96 -16.20 -18.13 -9.05
N ARG A 97 -17.20 -17.74 -9.86
CA ARG A 97 -17.12 -16.52 -10.68
C ARG A 97 -17.23 -15.23 -9.88
N ILE A 98 -18.21 -15.13 -8.97
CA ILE A 98 -18.33 -13.93 -8.14
C ILE A 98 -17.14 -13.81 -7.17
N MET A 99 -16.62 -14.92 -6.66
CA MET A 99 -15.40 -14.92 -5.84
C MET A 99 -14.16 -14.53 -6.66
N SER A 100 -14.11 -14.89 -7.94
CA SER A 100 -13.06 -14.40 -8.84
C SER A 100 -13.16 -12.89 -9.06
N ILE A 101 -14.36 -12.33 -9.22
CA ILE A 101 -14.54 -10.87 -9.30
C ILE A 101 -14.06 -10.20 -8.01
N ALA A 102 -14.42 -10.76 -6.85
CA ALA A 102 -13.96 -10.23 -5.56
C ALA A 102 -12.44 -10.30 -5.43
N ALA A 103 -11.81 -11.41 -5.82
CA ALA A 103 -10.36 -11.56 -5.87
C ALA A 103 -9.69 -10.58 -6.84
N PHE A 104 -10.31 -10.29 -7.97
CA PHE A 104 -9.83 -9.26 -8.90
C PHE A 104 -9.83 -7.88 -8.24
N ILE A 105 -10.92 -7.52 -7.56
CA ILE A 105 -11.04 -6.22 -6.87
C ILE A 105 -10.02 -6.10 -5.74
N LEU A 106 -9.82 -7.16 -4.94
CA LEU A 106 -8.82 -7.18 -3.87
C LEU A 106 -7.40 -6.96 -4.43
N ALA A 107 -7.04 -7.69 -5.49
CA ALA A 107 -5.74 -7.50 -6.16
C ALA A 107 -5.58 -6.10 -6.75
N PHE A 108 -6.65 -5.57 -7.35
CA PHE A 108 -6.64 -4.23 -7.93
C PHE A 108 -6.45 -3.13 -6.87
N VAL A 109 -7.13 -3.23 -5.72
CA VAL A 109 -6.94 -2.27 -4.62
C VAL A 109 -5.52 -2.33 -4.06
N ILE A 110 -4.94 -3.53 -3.93
CA ILE A 110 -3.53 -3.69 -3.53
C ILE A 110 -2.60 -3.04 -4.55
N LEU A 111 -2.82 -3.26 -5.85
CA LEU A 111 -2.01 -2.63 -6.91
C LEU A 111 -2.06 -1.10 -6.81
N LEU A 112 -3.25 -0.52 -6.62
CA LEU A 112 -3.42 0.93 -6.53
C LEU A 112 -2.75 1.52 -5.28
N GLY A 113 -2.84 0.86 -4.13
CA GLY A 113 -2.27 1.39 -2.88
C GLY A 113 -0.78 1.11 -2.72
N ALA A 114 -0.39 -0.14 -2.96
CA ALA A 114 0.90 -0.68 -2.58
C ALA A 114 1.78 -1.06 -3.78
N GLY A 115 1.32 -0.91 -5.03
CA GLY A 115 2.07 -1.34 -6.22
C GLY A 115 3.44 -0.66 -6.43
N TRP A 116 3.77 0.38 -5.66
CA TRP A 116 5.09 1.01 -5.67
C TRP A 116 6.07 0.39 -4.67
N MET A 117 5.56 -0.43 -3.73
CA MET A 117 6.34 -1.05 -2.68
C MET A 117 7.12 -2.28 -3.19
N GLY A 118 8.21 -2.56 -2.48
CA GLY A 118 9.12 -3.66 -2.79
C GLY A 118 10.58 -3.24 -2.77
N SER A 119 11.26 -3.40 -1.62
CA SER A 119 12.65 -2.96 -1.45
C SER A 119 13.65 -3.80 -2.26
N THR A 120 13.32 -5.07 -2.51
CA THR A 120 14.19 -6.05 -3.19
C THR A 120 13.61 -6.53 -4.50
N CYS A 121 12.30 -6.77 -4.53
CA CYS A 121 11.54 -7.28 -5.67
C CYS A 121 10.28 -6.43 -5.85
N LEU A 122 9.63 -6.49 -7.02
CA LEU A 122 8.38 -5.77 -7.30
C LEU A 122 7.18 -6.50 -6.68
N ASP A 123 7.25 -6.79 -5.38
CA ASP A 123 6.41 -7.79 -4.71
C ASP A 123 4.92 -7.44 -4.80
N GLU A 124 4.51 -6.29 -4.28
CA GLU A 124 3.11 -5.86 -4.25
C GLU A 124 2.54 -5.62 -5.65
N TRP A 125 3.35 -5.11 -6.58
CA TRP A 125 2.97 -4.93 -7.97
C TRP A 125 2.71 -6.27 -8.68
N GLN A 126 3.62 -7.23 -8.52
CA GLN A 126 3.47 -8.58 -9.08
C GLN A 126 2.26 -9.30 -8.50
N ILE A 127 2.03 -9.18 -7.20
CA ILE A 127 0.85 -9.72 -6.53
C ILE A 127 -0.43 -9.12 -7.14
N GLY A 128 -0.48 -7.79 -7.29
CA GLY A 128 -1.62 -7.10 -7.90
C GLY A 128 -1.91 -7.57 -9.33
N ILE A 129 -0.92 -7.52 -10.22
CA ILE A 129 -1.11 -7.88 -11.63
C ILE A 129 -1.43 -9.36 -11.81
N LEU A 130 -0.65 -10.27 -11.20
CA LEU A 130 -0.87 -11.70 -11.33
C LEU A 130 -2.16 -12.14 -10.65
N GLY A 131 -2.52 -11.52 -9.52
CA GLY A 131 -3.80 -11.77 -8.85
C GLY A 131 -4.99 -11.39 -9.72
N MET A 132 -4.94 -10.23 -10.39
CA MET A 132 -6.00 -9.79 -11.31
C MET A 132 -6.13 -10.72 -12.53
N VAL A 133 -5.01 -11.03 -13.21
CA VAL A 133 -5.05 -11.94 -14.37
C VAL A 133 -5.51 -13.34 -13.94
N GLY A 134 -5.01 -13.83 -12.80
CA GLY A 134 -5.40 -15.12 -12.26
C GLY A 134 -6.90 -15.21 -11.99
N ALA A 135 -7.46 -14.18 -11.37
CA ALA A 135 -8.90 -14.05 -11.15
C ALA A 135 -9.71 -14.04 -12.46
N ILE A 136 -9.27 -13.33 -13.50
CA ILE A 136 -9.93 -13.34 -14.82
C ILE A 136 -9.95 -14.75 -15.41
N VAL A 137 -8.82 -15.47 -15.35
CA VAL A 137 -8.73 -16.84 -15.88
C VAL A 137 -9.69 -17.78 -15.12
N ILE A 138 -9.73 -17.70 -13.79
CA ILE A 138 -10.65 -18.50 -12.96
C ILE A 138 -12.11 -18.16 -13.29
N PHE A 139 -12.44 -16.88 -13.50
CA PHE A 139 -13.79 -16.44 -13.86
C PHE A 139 -14.30 -17.13 -15.14
N PHE A 140 -13.50 -17.12 -16.20
CA PHE A 140 -13.89 -17.76 -17.46
C PHE A 140 -13.90 -19.29 -17.35
N ALA A 141 -12.90 -19.87 -16.68
CA ALA A 141 -12.79 -21.31 -16.53
C ALA A 141 -13.90 -21.91 -15.66
N GLY A 142 -14.39 -21.15 -14.66
CA GLY A 142 -15.26 -21.65 -13.61
C GLY A 142 -14.55 -22.69 -12.73
N GLY A 143 -15.30 -23.33 -11.84
CA GLY A 143 -14.77 -24.27 -10.86
C GLY A 143 -14.53 -25.71 -11.37
N GLY A 144 -15.01 -26.05 -12.56
CA GLY A 144 -14.95 -27.42 -13.09
C GLY A 144 -15.77 -28.43 -12.28
N THR A 145 -15.55 -29.73 -12.50
CA THR A 145 -16.32 -30.81 -11.86
C THR A 145 -15.83 -31.16 -10.45
N ILE A 146 -14.68 -30.65 -10.01
CA ILE A 146 -14.15 -30.85 -8.65
C ILE A 146 -14.67 -29.77 -7.69
N ALA A 147 -15.17 -28.65 -8.21
CA ALA A 147 -15.78 -27.57 -7.43
C ALA A 147 -17.07 -28.00 -6.72
N LEU A 148 -17.35 -27.40 -5.55
CA LEU A 148 -18.68 -27.49 -4.92
C LEU A 148 -19.79 -26.92 -5.80
N ASP A 149 -19.50 -25.95 -6.67
CA ASP A 149 -20.45 -25.46 -7.68
C ASP A 149 -21.00 -26.61 -8.56
N SER A 150 -20.20 -27.63 -8.85
CA SER A 150 -20.64 -28.78 -9.63
C SER A 150 -21.71 -29.63 -8.93
N LEU A 151 -21.68 -29.65 -7.59
CA LEU A 151 -22.71 -30.32 -6.79
C LEU A 151 -24.02 -29.54 -6.85
N LEU A 152 -23.95 -28.20 -6.80
CA LEU A 152 -25.12 -27.32 -6.93
C LEU A 152 -25.77 -27.44 -8.32
N LEU A 153 -24.96 -27.62 -9.37
CA LEU A 153 -25.43 -27.84 -10.74
C LEU A 153 -26.16 -29.18 -10.96
N LYS A 154 -26.15 -30.11 -9.99
CA LYS A 154 -27.03 -31.30 -10.04
C LYS A 154 -28.51 -30.93 -9.94
N SER A 155 -28.83 -29.77 -9.36
CA SER A 155 -30.19 -29.24 -9.36
C SER A 155 -30.58 -28.75 -10.75
N LYS A 156 -31.65 -29.32 -11.32
CA LYS A 156 -32.19 -28.91 -12.64
C LYS A 156 -32.56 -27.42 -12.71
N ALA A 157 -32.99 -26.83 -11.59
CA ALA A 157 -33.33 -25.42 -11.51
C ALA A 157 -32.09 -24.53 -11.63
N LEU A 158 -31.02 -24.85 -10.89
CA LEU A 158 -29.77 -24.09 -10.90
C LEU A 158 -29.01 -24.28 -12.22
N ALA A 159 -29.00 -25.49 -12.77
CA ALA A 159 -28.37 -25.79 -14.05
C ALA A 159 -28.95 -24.99 -15.23
N LYS A 160 -30.24 -24.62 -15.17
CA LYS A 160 -30.91 -23.80 -16.19
C LYS A 160 -30.81 -22.30 -15.92
N SER A 161 -30.37 -21.89 -14.74
CA SER A 161 -30.36 -20.49 -14.33
C SER A 161 -29.16 -19.75 -14.92
N LYS A 162 -29.45 -18.78 -15.78
CA LYS A 162 -28.42 -17.87 -16.33
C LYS A 162 -27.75 -17.03 -15.23
N ALA A 163 -28.50 -16.63 -14.21
CA ALA A 163 -27.96 -15.89 -13.08
C ALA A 163 -26.96 -16.75 -12.27
N PHE A 164 -27.30 -18.01 -12.05
CA PHE A 164 -26.39 -18.95 -11.37
C PHE A 164 -25.10 -19.16 -12.16
N ALA A 165 -25.19 -19.24 -13.49
CA ALA A 165 -24.01 -19.32 -14.35
C ALA A 165 -23.07 -18.11 -14.23
N TRP A 166 -23.56 -16.90 -13.93
CA TRP A 166 -22.70 -15.73 -13.70
C TRP A 166 -22.06 -15.68 -12.30
N ILE A 167 -22.72 -16.30 -11.31
CA ILE A 167 -22.27 -16.30 -9.92
C ILE A 167 -21.32 -17.47 -9.63
N ALA A 168 -21.67 -18.66 -10.09
CA ALA A 168 -21.04 -19.91 -9.75
C ALA A 168 -20.23 -20.46 -10.94
N SER A 169 -20.48 -21.70 -11.32
CA SER A 169 -19.86 -22.37 -12.45
C SER A 169 -20.91 -22.86 -13.44
N GLY A 170 -20.48 -23.41 -14.57
CA GLY A 170 -21.35 -23.88 -15.65
C GLY A 170 -21.10 -23.12 -16.96
N GLU A 171 -21.85 -23.47 -18.00
CA GLU A 171 -21.71 -22.84 -19.31
C GLU A 171 -22.13 -21.36 -19.21
N LEU A 172 -21.19 -20.45 -19.56
CA LEU A 172 -21.49 -19.02 -19.60
C LEU A 172 -22.58 -18.77 -20.65
N PRO A 173 -23.60 -17.94 -20.37
CA PRO A 173 -24.68 -17.64 -21.30
C PRO A 173 -24.22 -16.63 -22.37
N LEU A 174 -23.06 -16.88 -22.98
CA LEU A 174 -22.42 -16.08 -24.02
C LEU A 174 -22.12 -16.95 -25.24
N SER A 175 -22.15 -16.34 -26.42
CA SER A 175 -21.69 -17.02 -27.63
C SER A 175 -20.18 -17.23 -27.59
N VAL A 176 -19.67 -18.23 -28.34
CA VAL A 176 -18.23 -18.48 -28.47
C VAL A 176 -17.49 -17.22 -28.97
N GLY A 177 -18.09 -16.49 -29.92
CA GLY A 177 -17.54 -15.22 -30.40
C GLY A 177 -17.50 -14.14 -29.30
N GLY A 178 -18.53 -14.05 -28.46
CA GLY A 178 -18.56 -13.14 -27.32
C GLY A 178 -17.50 -13.46 -26.27
N ILE A 179 -17.31 -14.73 -25.92
CA ILE A 179 -16.26 -15.17 -24.99
C ILE A 179 -14.88 -14.83 -25.54
N LYS A 180 -14.62 -15.12 -26.83
CA LYS A 180 -13.35 -14.77 -27.50
C LYS A 180 -13.09 -13.27 -27.49
N GLY A 181 -14.06 -12.47 -27.92
CA GLY A 181 -13.94 -11.01 -27.94
C GLY A 181 -13.67 -10.42 -26.57
N PHE A 182 -14.44 -10.84 -25.56
CA PHE A 182 -14.26 -10.35 -24.18
C PHE A 182 -12.91 -10.76 -23.59
N SER A 183 -12.45 -11.99 -23.85
CA SER A 183 -11.13 -12.47 -23.42
C SER A 183 -9.99 -11.65 -24.03
N ILE A 184 -10.07 -11.33 -25.33
CA ILE A 184 -9.06 -10.50 -26.02
C ILE A 184 -9.04 -9.08 -25.45
N ILE A 185 -10.21 -8.47 -25.27
CA ILE A 185 -10.31 -7.11 -24.70
C ILE A 185 -9.70 -7.06 -23.31
N LEU A 186 -10.05 -8.01 -22.43
CA LEU A 186 -9.49 -8.07 -21.09
C LEU A 186 -7.97 -8.31 -21.11
N ALA A 187 -7.47 -9.15 -22.02
CA ALA A 187 -6.03 -9.36 -22.17
C ALA A 187 -5.31 -8.06 -22.55
N ILE A 188 -5.83 -7.30 -23.50
CA ILE A 188 -5.27 -5.99 -23.90
C ILE A 188 -5.30 -5.03 -22.72
N ILE A 189 -6.43 -4.91 -22.02
CA ILE A 189 -6.55 -4.06 -20.83
C ILE A 189 -5.52 -4.44 -19.77
N MET A 190 -5.35 -5.73 -19.49
CA MET A 190 -4.39 -6.20 -18.50
C MET A 190 -2.94 -5.94 -18.92
N VAL A 191 -2.59 -6.07 -20.20
CA VAL A 191 -1.25 -5.72 -20.70
C VAL A 191 -1.01 -4.21 -20.56
N VAL A 192 -1.98 -3.37 -20.94
CA VAL A 192 -1.88 -1.91 -20.80
C VAL A 192 -1.73 -1.52 -19.33
N LEU A 193 -2.53 -2.10 -18.44
CA LEU A 193 -2.44 -1.84 -17.00
C LEU A 193 -1.10 -2.29 -16.43
N THR A 194 -0.61 -3.47 -16.83
CA THR A 194 0.69 -4.02 -16.41
C THR A 194 1.82 -3.07 -16.81
N LEU A 195 1.92 -2.74 -18.10
CA LEU A 195 2.97 -1.87 -18.60
C LEU A 195 2.85 -0.44 -18.04
N GLY A 196 1.64 0.10 -17.97
CA GLY A 196 1.37 1.44 -17.45
C GLY A 196 1.73 1.58 -15.98
N THR A 197 1.35 0.62 -15.13
CA THR A 197 1.67 0.66 -13.70
C THR A 197 3.15 0.36 -13.43
N ASN A 198 3.79 -0.55 -14.18
CA ASN A 198 5.24 -0.77 -14.09
C ASN A 198 6.03 0.50 -14.46
N GLN A 199 5.59 1.20 -15.51
CA GLN A 199 6.18 2.47 -15.88
C GLN A 199 5.96 3.54 -14.80
N TYR A 200 4.75 3.65 -14.26
CA TYR A 200 4.41 4.64 -13.24
C TYR A 200 5.17 4.43 -11.93
N PHE A 201 5.25 3.19 -11.43
CA PHE A 201 5.84 2.89 -10.13
C PHE A 201 7.37 2.77 -10.13
N SER A 202 7.96 2.30 -11.24
CA SER A 202 9.38 1.95 -11.26
C SER A 202 10.13 2.49 -12.48
N GLY A 203 9.44 3.10 -13.45
CA GLY A 203 10.05 3.43 -14.73
C GLY A 203 10.49 2.18 -15.50
N GLY A 204 9.80 1.06 -15.30
CA GLY A 204 10.24 -0.27 -15.72
C GLY A 204 10.05 -0.61 -17.20
N VAL A 205 9.59 0.34 -18.04
CA VAL A 205 9.39 0.11 -19.48
C VAL A 205 10.29 1.02 -20.32
N VAL A 206 10.27 2.32 -20.06
CA VAL A 206 11.07 3.33 -20.78
C VAL A 206 11.62 4.36 -19.79
N GLY A 207 12.88 4.77 -20.00
CA GLY A 207 13.53 5.82 -19.20
C GLY A 207 14.40 5.26 -18.07
N LYS A 208 14.53 6.02 -16.99
CA LYS A 208 15.40 5.67 -15.86
C LYS A 208 14.63 4.78 -14.87
N LEU A 209 15.13 3.56 -14.69
CA LEU A 209 14.69 2.65 -13.64
C LEU A 209 14.95 3.29 -12.27
N HIS A 210 13.95 3.22 -11.39
CA HIS A 210 14.05 3.70 -10.02
C HIS A 210 13.28 2.78 -9.07
N ASN A 211 13.69 2.79 -7.80
CA ASN A 211 12.98 2.09 -6.73
C ASN A 211 12.91 3.00 -5.51
N LYS A 212 11.72 3.50 -5.24
CA LYS A 212 11.42 4.42 -4.13
C LYS A 212 11.40 3.73 -2.77
N THR A 213 11.61 2.42 -2.70
CA THR A 213 11.57 1.65 -1.45
C THR A 213 12.98 1.34 -0.92
N VAL A 214 14.05 1.78 -1.60
CA VAL A 214 15.43 1.42 -1.23
C VAL A 214 16.04 2.40 -0.23
N HIS A 215 15.92 3.71 -0.50
CA HIS A 215 16.53 4.75 0.32
C HIS A 215 15.46 5.65 0.93
N PRO A 216 15.61 6.06 2.20
CA PRO A 216 14.66 6.99 2.80
C PRO A 216 14.66 8.31 2.03
N HIS A 217 13.51 8.97 2.00
CA HIS A 217 13.37 10.35 1.59
C HIS A 217 12.47 11.08 2.57
N ILE A 218 12.84 12.31 2.93
CA ILE A 218 12.06 13.18 3.81
C ILE A 218 11.64 14.42 3.03
N MET A 219 10.34 14.57 2.81
CA MET A 219 9.76 15.84 2.38
C MET A 219 9.66 16.80 3.55
N ILE A 220 10.10 18.03 3.34
CA ILE A 220 10.02 19.13 4.30
C ILE A 220 9.04 20.17 3.74
N SER A 221 8.05 20.56 4.54
CA SER A 221 7.01 21.50 4.10
C SER A 221 6.51 22.39 5.25
N LYS A 222 5.66 23.37 4.93
CA LYS A 222 5.02 24.26 5.91
C LYS A 222 6.01 24.91 6.89
N ILE A 223 7.17 25.34 6.38
CA ILE A 223 8.18 25.99 7.20
C ILE A 223 7.65 27.37 7.62
N ASN A 224 7.71 27.64 8.91
CA ASN A 224 7.36 28.92 9.50
C ASN A 224 8.24 29.17 10.73
N MET A 225 8.79 30.37 10.84
CA MET A 225 9.64 30.75 11.95
C MET A 225 9.04 31.94 12.68
N ASN A 226 8.98 31.84 13.99
CA ASN A 226 8.63 32.94 14.87
C ASN A 226 9.78 33.23 15.83
N SER A 227 9.62 34.22 16.71
CA SER A 227 10.69 34.67 17.61
C SER A 227 11.27 33.57 18.49
N ASN A 228 10.52 32.49 18.78
CA ASN A 228 10.94 31.48 19.75
C ASN A 228 11.02 30.07 19.17
N ALA A 229 10.53 29.86 17.94
CA ALA A 229 10.43 28.53 17.35
C ALA A 229 10.50 28.51 15.83
N LEU A 230 11.19 27.49 15.33
CA LEU A 230 11.14 27.04 13.95
C LEU A 230 10.15 25.87 13.83
N ASN A 231 9.05 26.09 13.11
CA ASN A 231 8.02 25.10 12.85
C ASN A 231 8.12 24.59 11.41
N PHE A 232 8.01 23.29 11.21
CA PHE A 232 7.95 22.68 9.88
C PHE A 232 7.32 21.30 9.96
N THR A 233 6.83 20.80 8.83
CA THR A 233 6.30 19.44 8.72
C THR A 233 7.28 18.56 7.97
N ILE A 234 7.58 17.39 8.54
CA ILE A 234 8.27 16.32 7.83
C ILE A 234 7.29 15.24 7.43
N PHE A 235 7.49 14.66 6.25
CA PHE A 235 6.78 13.48 5.79
C PHE A 235 7.78 12.54 5.13
N ARG A 236 7.85 11.28 5.60
CA ARG A 236 8.67 10.27 4.97
C ARG A 236 7.90 9.56 3.86
N ASP A 237 8.22 9.87 2.61
CA ASP A 237 7.52 9.34 1.44
C ASP A 237 8.24 8.16 0.77
N GLU A 238 9.54 7.98 0.98
CA GLU A 238 10.31 6.89 0.37
C GLU A 238 11.11 6.06 1.41
N GLY A 239 11.62 4.94 0.93
CA GLY A 239 12.48 4.00 1.64
C GLY A 239 11.76 2.73 2.14
N PRO A 240 12.50 1.83 2.79
CA PRO A 240 11.98 0.52 3.17
C PRO A 240 10.92 0.62 4.27
N ASP A 241 9.89 -0.22 4.21
CA ASP A 241 8.81 -0.30 5.21
C ASP A 241 9.24 -1.05 6.49
N THR A 242 10.36 -1.76 6.44
CA THR A 242 10.96 -2.51 7.56
C THR A 242 11.88 -1.69 8.45
N TYR A 243 12.24 -0.47 8.03
CA TYR A 243 13.21 0.37 8.74
C TYR A 243 12.81 1.84 8.73
N GLY A 244 13.32 2.62 9.69
CA GLY A 244 13.11 4.07 9.79
C GLY A 244 14.08 4.88 8.93
N ALA A 245 13.80 6.17 8.73
CA ALA A 245 14.86 7.16 8.61
C ALA A 245 15.31 7.54 10.03
N PHE A 246 16.61 7.60 10.27
CA PHE A 246 17.22 7.92 11.56
C PHE A 246 17.89 9.27 11.43
N ILE A 247 17.11 10.31 11.72
CA ILE A 247 17.55 11.69 11.60
C ILE A 247 18.52 11.99 12.74
N VAL A 248 19.77 12.30 12.38
CA VAL A 248 20.86 12.57 13.32
C VAL A 248 21.29 14.02 13.34
N ASN A 249 20.81 14.82 12.39
CA ASN A 249 21.07 16.25 12.37
C ASN A 249 19.90 17.02 11.76
N ILE A 250 19.56 18.15 12.39
CA ILE A 250 18.71 19.17 11.80
C ILE A 250 19.45 20.49 11.94
N SER A 251 19.80 21.12 10.82
CA SER A 251 20.57 22.37 10.79
C SER A 251 19.86 23.43 9.98
N LEU A 252 20.00 24.69 10.40
CA LEU A 252 19.54 25.86 9.66
C LEU A 252 20.76 26.66 9.18
N TYR A 253 20.77 27.01 7.91
CA TYR A 253 21.81 27.81 7.29
C TYR A 253 21.22 29.13 6.79
N ASN A 254 21.97 30.22 6.94
CA ASN A 254 21.62 31.51 6.34
C ASN A 254 22.03 31.58 4.86
N ALA A 255 21.72 32.70 4.19
CA ALA A 255 22.08 32.94 2.79
C ALA A 255 23.59 32.87 2.48
N SER A 256 24.47 33.12 3.45
CA SER A 256 25.93 32.99 3.27
C SER A 256 26.45 31.56 3.44
N GLY A 257 25.57 30.59 3.73
CA GLY A 257 25.95 29.21 4.01
C GLY A 257 26.50 28.99 5.43
N THR A 258 26.36 29.97 6.32
CA THR A 258 26.75 29.85 7.72
C THR A 258 25.66 29.14 8.49
N LYS A 259 26.03 28.12 9.29
CA LYS A 259 25.11 27.41 10.17
C LYS A 259 24.72 28.32 11.34
N VAL A 260 23.44 28.61 11.48
CA VAL A 260 22.89 29.49 12.53
C VAL A 260 22.17 28.74 13.63
N TYR A 261 21.74 27.50 13.38
CA TYR A 261 21.10 26.63 14.35
C TYR A 261 21.38 25.16 14.05
N GLU A 262 21.49 24.34 15.08
CA GLU A 262 21.75 22.91 14.96
C GLU A 262 21.13 22.12 16.11
N LEU A 263 20.44 21.04 15.77
CA LEU A 263 20.18 19.92 16.68
C LEU A 263 21.01 18.73 16.22
N ASN A 264 21.90 18.29 17.10
CA ASN A 264 22.70 17.10 16.88
C ASN A 264 21.95 15.84 17.29
N GLN A 265 22.61 14.70 17.09
CA GLN A 265 22.07 13.38 17.35
C GLN A 265 21.53 13.19 18.77
N GLU A 266 22.22 13.73 19.78
CA GLU A 266 21.82 13.61 21.18
C GLU A 266 20.60 14.47 21.51
N ALA A 267 20.53 15.69 20.98
CA ALA A 267 19.37 16.55 21.18
C ALA A 267 18.11 15.95 20.52
N LEU A 268 18.26 15.37 19.33
CA LEU A 268 17.17 14.75 18.58
C LEU A 268 16.64 13.47 19.25
N SER A 269 17.50 12.67 19.88
CA SER A 269 17.07 11.48 20.64
C SER A 269 16.32 11.83 21.94
N LYS A 270 16.38 13.09 22.37
CA LYS A 270 15.73 13.62 23.58
C LYS A 270 14.66 14.68 23.25
N LEU A 271 14.26 14.82 21.98
CA LEU A 271 13.30 15.83 21.57
C LEU A 271 11.98 15.64 22.34
N PRO A 272 11.44 16.68 23.02
CA PRO A 272 10.21 16.55 23.78
C PRO A 272 9.03 16.12 22.89
N LYS A 273 8.13 15.29 23.43
CA LYS A 273 6.98 14.78 22.65
C LYS A 273 6.01 15.90 22.28
N GLU A 274 5.97 16.96 23.07
CA GLU A 274 5.16 18.16 22.87
C GLU A 274 5.61 18.95 21.64
N ASP A 275 6.87 18.81 21.26
CA ASP A 275 7.47 19.44 20.08
C ASP A 275 7.28 18.59 18.80
N ILE A 276 6.64 17.42 18.92
CA ILE A 276 6.36 16.48 17.82
C ILE A 276 4.85 16.23 17.73
N LYS A 277 4.18 16.97 16.86
CA LYS A 277 2.76 16.75 16.57
C LYS A 277 2.60 15.81 15.38
N ASN A 278 2.38 14.53 15.67
CA ASN A 278 2.10 13.51 14.66
C ASN A 278 0.71 13.71 14.04
N GLU A 279 0.64 13.63 12.71
CA GLU A 279 -0.59 13.82 11.92
C GLU A 279 -1.23 12.49 11.48
N LEU A 280 -0.45 11.40 11.48
CA LEU A 280 -0.86 10.09 10.97
C LEU A 280 -0.69 8.99 12.04
N LEU A 281 -1.21 7.79 11.76
CA LEU A 281 -1.15 6.64 12.66
C LEU A 281 0.29 6.28 13.04
N VAL A 282 1.18 6.20 12.04
CA VAL A 282 2.59 5.90 12.23
C VAL A 282 3.32 7.17 12.62
N LYS A 283 4.08 7.09 13.72
CA LYS A 283 4.56 8.27 14.44
C LYS A 283 6.05 8.49 14.23
N VAL A 284 6.42 9.74 13.99
CA VAL A 284 7.77 10.24 14.28
C VAL A 284 7.94 10.29 15.79
N HIS A 285 9.07 9.78 16.28
CA HIS A 285 9.37 9.79 17.72
C HIS A 285 10.87 9.82 17.99
N PRO A 286 11.31 10.29 19.17
CA PRO A 286 12.69 10.15 19.59
C PRO A 286 13.03 8.66 19.74
N GLY A 287 14.14 8.24 19.14
CA GLY A 287 14.75 6.92 19.33
C GLY A 287 15.91 7.01 20.32
N LYS A 288 16.62 5.90 20.51
CA LYS A 288 17.77 5.85 21.43
C LYS A 288 18.91 6.80 21.03
N HIS A 289 19.10 6.99 19.73
CA HIS A 289 20.27 7.66 19.15
C HIS A 289 19.91 8.59 17.98
N SER A 290 18.64 8.93 17.77
CA SER A 290 18.19 9.76 16.65
C SER A 290 16.73 10.15 16.83
N LEU A 291 16.22 11.04 15.97
CA LEU A 291 14.79 11.16 15.73
C LEU A 291 14.39 10.13 14.66
N VAL A 292 13.47 9.23 14.96
CA VAL A 292 13.06 8.16 14.05
C VAL A 292 11.82 8.61 13.29
N ALA A 293 11.89 8.53 11.96
CA ALA A 293 10.77 8.74 11.05
C ALA A 293 10.47 7.44 10.28
N PRO A 294 9.49 6.64 10.70
CA PRO A 294 9.07 5.45 9.96
C PRO A 294 8.42 5.81 8.61
N LEU A 295 8.22 4.81 7.75
CA LEU A 295 7.66 5.04 6.41
C LEU A 295 6.25 5.63 6.52
N ALA A 296 5.96 6.62 5.68
CA ALA A 296 4.70 7.36 5.70
C ALA A 296 4.36 8.03 7.03
N ALA A 297 5.33 8.19 7.95
CA ALA A 297 5.13 9.01 9.14
C ALA A 297 5.14 10.49 8.75
N ARG A 298 4.16 11.24 9.27
CA ARG A 298 4.04 12.69 9.07
C ARG A 298 3.92 13.38 10.42
N ALA A 299 4.76 14.37 10.67
CA ALA A 299 4.73 15.14 11.90
C ALA A 299 5.10 16.60 11.67
N ALA A 300 4.37 17.49 12.34
CA ALA A 300 4.79 18.87 12.53
C ALA A 300 5.75 18.95 13.73
N LEU A 301 6.95 19.46 13.48
CA LEU A 301 8.01 19.68 14.46
C LEU A 301 8.04 21.16 14.86
N SER A 302 8.23 21.43 16.15
CA SER A 302 8.39 22.77 16.70
C SER A 302 9.70 22.84 17.47
N LEU A 303 10.75 23.36 16.84
CA LEU A 303 12.07 23.45 17.46
C LEU A 303 12.20 24.81 18.14
N LYS A 304 12.38 24.81 19.46
CA LYS A 304 12.45 26.05 20.26
C LYS A 304 13.90 26.48 20.47
N SER A 305 14.16 27.78 20.32
CA SER A 305 15.45 28.40 20.59
C SER A 305 15.34 29.91 20.59
N ASP A 306 16.07 30.58 21.50
CA ASP A 306 16.15 32.04 21.54
C ASP A 306 16.89 32.62 20.33
N VAL A 307 17.69 31.80 19.62
CA VAL A 307 18.41 32.23 18.41
C VAL A 307 17.45 32.79 17.36
N PHE A 308 16.25 32.21 17.24
CA PHE A 308 15.26 32.61 16.23
C PHE A 308 14.77 34.05 16.39
N ALA A 309 14.83 34.64 17.60
CA ALA A 309 14.47 36.03 17.83
C ALA A 309 15.48 37.02 17.23
N SER A 310 16.73 36.58 17.08
CA SER A 310 17.85 37.42 16.65
C SER A 310 18.21 37.27 15.17
N LEU A 311 17.52 36.35 14.46
CA LEU A 311 17.81 36.08 13.06
C LEU A 311 17.34 37.25 12.18
N PRO A 312 18.24 37.81 11.33
CA PRO A 312 17.85 38.84 10.39
C PRO A 312 16.88 38.29 9.33
N LYS A 313 16.05 39.17 8.78
CA LYS A 313 15.20 38.84 7.63
C LYS A 313 16.03 38.35 6.44
N GLY A 314 15.50 37.40 5.69
CA GLY A 314 16.15 36.87 4.47
C GLY A 314 16.01 35.36 4.32
N GLU A 315 16.75 34.82 3.33
CA GLU A 315 16.68 33.41 2.95
C GLU A 315 17.46 32.51 3.93
N TYR A 316 16.79 31.43 4.33
CA TYR A 316 17.34 30.34 5.13
C TYR A 316 17.13 28.99 4.44
N THR A 317 18.04 28.06 4.68
CA THR A 317 17.94 26.67 4.23
C THR A 317 17.93 25.75 5.43
N LEU A 318 16.81 25.05 5.62
CA LEU A 318 16.69 23.94 6.57
C LEU A 318 17.25 22.67 5.94
N VAL A 319 18.10 21.97 6.67
CA VAL A 319 18.75 20.72 6.25
C VAL A 319 18.50 19.65 7.29
N ILE A 320 17.97 18.51 6.85
CA ILE A 320 17.78 17.32 7.68
C ILE A 320 18.71 16.24 7.16
N THR A 321 19.48 15.60 8.05
CA THR A 321 20.45 14.56 7.69
C THR A 321 20.15 13.25 8.41
N ASP A 322 20.13 12.17 7.64
CA ASP A 322 20.00 10.79 8.12
C ASP A 322 21.36 10.16 8.41
N ILE A 323 21.36 9.12 9.25
CA ILE A 323 22.58 8.37 9.63
C ILE A 323 23.36 7.81 8.42
N SER A 324 22.70 7.54 7.30
CA SER A 324 23.35 7.11 6.05
C SER A 324 24.16 8.21 5.37
N GLY A 325 24.04 9.46 5.80
CA GLY A 325 24.62 10.64 5.17
C GLY A 325 23.72 11.30 4.12
N ALA A 326 22.55 10.71 3.81
CA ALA A 326 21.55 11.36 2.98
C ALA A 326 21.05 12.66 3.65
N SER A 327 20.84 13.71 2.86
CA SER A 327 20.33 14.99 3.36
C SER A 327 19.25 15.58 2.47
N TRP A 328 18.24 16.18 3.10
CA TRP A 328 17.11 16.82 2.44
C TRP A 328 17.04 18.28 2.86
N LYS A 329 16.73 19.15 1.90
CA LYS A 329 16.81 20.60 2.08
C LYS A 329 15.50 21.26 1.69
N ALA A 330 15.12 22.29 2.42
CA ALA A 330 14.04 23.17 2.03
C ALA A 330 14.40 24.61 2.36
N LYS A 331 14.04 25.52 1.45
CA LYS A 331 14.27 26.95 1.59
C LYS A 331 13.09 27.61 2.28
N TYR A 332 13.37 28.67 3.03
CA TYR A 332 12.39 29.50 3.70
C TYR A 332 12.87 30.95 3.70
N ASP A 333 11.99 31.89 3.41
CA ASP A 333 12.28 33.32 3.48
C ASP A 333 11.63 33.91 4.73
N LEU A 334 12.46 34.48 5.62
CA LEU A 334 12.01 35.13 6.84
C LEU A 334 11.68 36.59 6.53
N HIS A 335 10.39 36.92 6.54
CA HIS A 335 9.85 38.23 6.20
C HIS A 335 9.71 39.19 7.38
#